data_AF-A0A368L5S7-F1
#
_entry.id   AF-A0A368L5S7-F1
#
_cell.length_a   1.000
_cell.length_b   1.000
_cell.length_c   1.000
_cell.angle_alpha   90.00
_cell.angle_beta   90.00
_cell.angle_gamma   90.00
#
_symmetry.space_group_name_H-M   'P 1'
#
loop_
_entity.id
_entity.type
_entity.pdbx_description
1 polymer ?
#
loop_
_entity_poly.entity_id
_entity_poly.type
_entity_poly.pdbx_seq_one_letter_code
_entity_poly.pdbx_strand_id
1 'polypeptide(L)'
;MSWVPFPELSLRPRALGAFVASIALAGALAACTAVGGSGSGAESPPSGGLTALKETPVSSADEDPEDPTTWVISAGAIGGVRIGDDFATTLETLPGTWRSVDECTASWHGDAGFDVTFAAAASGIAEIEVSGEIGAPSQAPRTPEGLGLGSTRDEVRAVYPAAEETAAPTAGAIELHPDGMAAPGVTLSFTIGDSGRVVGIVLASDAEASEACAP
;
A
#
# COMPACT_ATOMS: atom_id res chain seq x y z
N MET A 1 63.97 1.58 -2.97
CA MET A 1 64.46 1.71 -1.58
C MET A 1 64.40 3.17 -1.18
N SER A 2 64.04 3.43 0.09
CA SER A 2 63.88 4.74 0.77
C SER A 2 62.54 5.43 0.51
N TRP A 3 61.54 5.38 1.39
CA TRP A 3 61.39 5.76 2.82
C TRP A 3 61.23 7.27 3.04
N VAL A 4 60.18 7.59 3.83
CA VAL A 4 59.44 8.85 4.06
C VAL A 4 60.23 9.85 4.94
N PRO A 5 59.86 11.14 5.03
CA PRO A 5 58.91 11.54 6.09
C PRO A 5 57.94 12.72 5.79
N PHE A 6 56.83 12.70 6.54
CA PHE A 6 55.88 13.77 6.80
C PHE A 6 56.53 15.05 7.36
N PRO A 7 55.87 16.22 7.20
CA PRO A 7 55.91 17.28 8.18
C PRO A 7 54.59 17.40 8.97
N GLU A 8 54.69 17.21 10.29
CA GLU A 8 53.80 17.80 11.30
C GLU A 8 53.94 19.32 11.29
N LEU A 9 52.84 20.07 11.44
CA LEU A 9 52.80 21.31 12.24
C LEU A 9 51.38 21.65 12.73
N SER A 10 51.22 21.58 14.06
CA SER A 10 50.66 22.64 14.94
C SER A 10 49.15 22.86 15.11
N LEU A 11 48.62 22.23 16.18
CA LEU A 11 47.94 22.82 17.35
C LEU A 11 47.18 24.17 17.20
N ARG A 12 45.89 24.20 17.55
CA ARG A 12 45.41 24.72 18.86
C ARG A 12 43.90 24.46 19.12
N PRO A 13 43.46 24.48 20.41
CA PRO A 13 42.22 23.88 20.90
C PRO A 13 41.10 24.90 21.18
N ARG A 14 39.84 24.45 21.24
CA ARG A 14 38.72 25.09 21.98
C ARG A 14 37.82 23.97 22.54
N ALA A 15 37.97 23.67 23.83
CA ALA A 15 37.09 24.10 24.93
C ALA A 15 35.77 23.29 24.97
N LEU A 16 35.68 22.21 25.77
CA LEU A 16 35.19 22.14 27.16
C LEU A 16 33.75 22.64 27.33
N GLY A 17 32.84 21.73 27.67
CA GLY A 17 31.47 22.06 28.08
C GLY A 17 30.63 20.82 28.41
N ALA A 18 31.03 20.03 29.40
CA ALA A 18 30.17 19.04 30.02
C ALA A 18 29.22 19.75 31.02
N PHE A 19 27.92 19.48 30.95
CA PHE A 19 26.99 19.80 32.04
C PHE A 19 26.13 18.57 32.32
N VAL A 20 26.48 17.87 33.40
CA VAL A 20 25.65 16.90 34.11
C VAL A 20 25.20 17.59 35.39
N ALA A 21 23.91 17.65 35.66
CA ALA A 21 23.37 17.82 37.02
C ALA A 21 21.92 17.35 37.08
N SER A 22 21.74 16.16 37.66
CA SER A 22 20.49 15.65 38.23
C SER A 22 20.16 16.35 39.55
N ILE A 23 18.88 16.47 39.92
CA ILE A 23 18.24 16.63 41.26
C ILE A 23 16.74 16.85 40.97
N ALA A 24 15.72 16.47 41.74
CA ALA A 24 15.42 15.41 42.69
C ALA A 24 13.91 15.55 43.01
N LEU A 25 13.21 14.41 43.09
CA LEU A 25 12.06 14.05 43.93
C LEU A 25 11.29 15.13 44.76
N ALA A 26 9.95 15.10 44.64
CA ALA A 26 8.96 14.80 45.70
C ALA A 26 7.77 15.77 45.88
N GLY A 27 6.56 15.22 45.75
CA GLY A 27 5.47 15.35 46.74
C GLY A 27 4.40 16.43 46.56
N ALA A 28 3.13 16.03 46.38
CA ALA A 28 2.02 16.30 47.32
C ALA A 28 0.66 15.79 46.78
N LEU A 29 -0.11 15.15 47.68
CA LEU A 29 -1.50 14.73 47.52
C LEU A 29 -2.45 15.92 47.72
N ALA A 30 -3.50 16.02 46.91
CA ALA A 30 -4.74 16.73 47.27
C ALA A 30 -5.95 16.07 46.55
N ALA A 31 -7.03 15.91 47.29
CA ALA A 31 -8.20 15.10 46.98
C ALA A 31 -9.46 15.94 46.71
N CYS A 32 -10.43 15.33 45.98
CA CYS A 32 -11.88 15.61 45.89
C CYS A 32 -12.27 16.97 45.24
N THR A 33 -13.33 17.10 44.43
CA THR A 33 -14.73 16.65 44.56
C THR A 33 -15.46 16.58 43.20
N ALA A 34 -16.48 15.73 43.14
CA ALA A 34 -17.38 15.50 42.00
C ALA A 34 -18.26 16.70 41.60
N VAL A 35 -18.44 16.88 40.29
CA VAL A 35 -19.62 17.48 39.61
C VAL A 35 -19.74 16.67 38.30
N GLY A 36 -20.79 15.88 38.08
CA GLY A 36 -22.10 16.37 37.67
C GLY A 36 -22.18 16.24 36.14
N GLY A 37 -23.00 15.32 35.66
CA GLY A 37 -22.91 14.76 34.31
C GLY A 37 -23.20 15.72 33.15
N SER A 38 -22.80 15.27 31.97
CA SER A 38 -23.50 15.51 30.71
C SER A 38 -23.14 14.33 29.80
N GLY A 39 -24.18 13.73 29.24
CA GLY A 39 -24.12 12.40 28.65
C GLY A 39 -23.00 12.23 27.64
N SER A 40 -22.11 11.28 27.92
CA SER A 40 -21.52 10.50 26.85
C SER A 40 -22.65 9.74 26.20
N GLY A 41 -23.26 10.34 25.17
CA GLY A 41 -23.75 9.54 24.07
C GLY A 41 -22.59 8.63 23.71
N ALA A 42 -22.70 7.36 24.07
CA ALA A 42 -21.88 6.33 23.47
C ALA A 42 -22.25 6.38 21.99
N GLU A 43 -21.51 7.18 21.23
CA GLU A 43 -21.45 7.04 19.79
C GLU A 43 -20.98 5.61 19.60
N SER A 44 -21.94 4.76 19.25
CA SER A 44 -21.65 3.37 18.93
C SER A 44 -20.61 3.43 17.82
N PRO A 45 -19.51 2.66 17.89
CA PRO A 45 -18.61 2.56 16.75
C PRO A 45 -19.48 2.24 15.54
N PRO A 46 -19.28 2.90 14.38
CA PRO A 46 -20.12 2.68 13.23
C PRO A 46 -20.15 1.18 13.00
N SER A 47 -21.33 0.59 13.13
CA SER A 47 -21.59 -0.78 12.69
C SER A 47 -21.66 -0.75 11.16
N GLY A 48 -20.63 -0.19 10.52
CA GLY A 48 -20.30 -0.53 9.15
C GLY A 48 -19.88 -1.99 9.22
N GLY A 49 -20.86 -2.87 9.06
CA GLY A 49 -20.59 -4.30 9.06
C GLY A 49 -19.48 -4.58 8.06
N LEU A 50 -18.63 -5.55 8.38
CA LEU A 50 -17.56 -6.04 7.52
C LEU A 50 -18.16 -6.73 6.28
N THR A 51 -18.75 -5.95 5.39
CA THR A 51 -19.46 -6.36 4.18
C THR A 51 -18.54 -7.05 3.19
N ALA A 52 -17.32 -6.55 3.01
CA ALA A 52 -16.29 -7.20 2.20
C ALA A 52 -16.00 -8.62 2.71
N LEU A 53 -15.98 -8.80 4.04
CA LEU A 53 -15.77 -10.11 4.66
C LEU A 53 -16.98 -11.06 4.60
N LYS A 54 -18.12 -10.57 4.13
CA LYS A 54 -19.30 -11.40 3.83
C LYS A 54 -19.32 -11.86 2.38
N GLU A 55 -18.47 -11.30 1.52
CA GLU A 55 -18.33 -11.75 0.14
C GLU A 55 -17.83 -13.19 0.11
N THR A 56 -18.22 -13.90 -0.96
CA THR A 56 -17.76 -15.27 -1.13
C THR A 56 -16.26 -15.25 -1.47
N PRO A 57 -15.43 -16.07 -0.79
CA PRO A 57 -14.02 -16.20 -1.13
C PRO A 57 -13.82 -16.49 -2.61
N VAL A 58 -12.80 -15.87 -3.20
CA VAL A 58 -12.43 -16.08 -4.60
C VAL A 58 -11.20 -16.96 -4.71
N SER A 59 -11.10 -17.68 -5.82
CA SER A 59 -9.97 -18.54 -6.14
C SER A 59 -9.47 -18.27 -7.55
N SER A 60 -8.16 -18.41 -7.74
CA SER A 60 -7.53 -18.27 -9.06
C SER A 60 -8.01 -19.31 -10.08
N ALA A 61 -8.68 -20.38 -9.62
CA ALA A 61 -9.25 -21.39 -10.51
C ALA A 61 -10.51 -20.91 -11.25
N ASP A 62 -11.17 -19.86 -10.75
CA ASP A 62 -12.43 -19.32 -11.28
C ASP A 62 -12.22 -18.02 -12.08
N GLU A 63 -10.96 -17.60 -12.30
CA GLU A 63 -10.61 -16.38 -13.02
C GLU A 63 -10.90 -16.51 -14.52
N ASP A 64 -11.58 -15.51 -15.07
CA ASP A 64 -11.76 -15.32 -16.50
C ASP A 64 -10.80 -14.21 -16.98
N PRO A 65 -9.84 -14.50 -17.87
CA PRO A 65 -8.94 -13.49 -18.40
C PRO A 65 -9.67 -12.36 -19.15
N GLU A 66 -10.85 -12.60 -19.70
CA GLU A 66 -11.67 -11.60 -20.40
C GLU A 66 -12.47 -10.70 -19.45
N ASP A 67 -12.62 -11.10 -18.18
CA ASP A 67 -13.39 -10.38 -17.17
C ASP A 67 -12.56 -10.12 -15.89
N PRO A 68 -11.87 -8.97 -15.81
CA PRO A 68 -11.11 -8.58 -14.63
C PRO A 68 -11.91 -8.49 -13.33
N THR A 69 -13.26 -8.45 -13.37
CA THR A 69 -14.06 -8.50 -12.12
C THR A 69 -13.94 -9.84 -11.39
N THR A 70 -13.47 -10.87 -12.09
CA THR A 70 -13.26 -12.22 -11.54
C THR A 70 -11.84 -12.42 -11.01
N TRP A 71 -10.92 -11.47 -11.26
CA TRP A 71 -9.51 -11.63 -10.95
C TRP A 71 -9.23 -11.60 -9.45
N VAL A 72 -8.24 -12.38 -9.05
CA VAL A 72 -7.79 -12.49 -7.67
C VAL A 72 -6.50 -11.68 -7.49
N ILE A 73 -6.49 -10.89 -6.43
CA ILE A 73 -5.31 -10.16 -5.98
C ILE A 73 -4.52 -11.10 -5.07
N SER A 74 -3.32 -11.47 -5.52
CA SER A 74 -2.42 -12.39 -4.82
C SER A 74 -1.07 -11.74 -4.58
N ALA A 75 -0.16 -12.46 -3.91
CA ALA A 75 1.09 -11.91 -3.39
C ALA A 75 2.02 -11.23 -4.42
N GLY A 76 1.90 -11.55 -5.70
CA GLY A 76 2.70 -10.89 -6.74
C GLY A 76 2.00 -10.85 -8.09
N ALA A 77 0.68 -11.03 -8.10
CA ALA A 77 -0.10 -11.07 -9.33
C ALA A 77 -1.53 -10.60 -9.08
N ILE A 78 -2.11 -9.97 -10.09
CA ILE A 78 -3.54 -9.70 -10.17
C ILE A 78 -4.03 -10.35 -11.46
N GLY A 79 -4.87 -11.37 -11.34
CA GLY A 79 -5.25 -12.18 -12.48
C GLY A 79 -4.05 -12.85 -13.16
N GLY A 80 -4.04 -12.79 -14.50
CA GLY A 80 -2.95 -13.31 -15.32
C GLY A 80 -1.67 -12.46 -15.34
N VAL A 81 -1.68 -11.28 -14.71
CA VAL A 81 -0.54 -10.34 -14.73
C VAL A 81 0.29 -10.51 -13.45
N ARG A 82 1.60 -10.69 -13.57
CA ARG A 82 2.50 -10.95 -12.45
C ARG A 82 3.74 -10.07 -12.50
N ILE A 83 4.17 -9.62 -11.31
CA ILE A 83 5.41 -8.88 -11.11
C ILE A 83 6.61 -9.74 -11.52
N GLY A 84 7.48 -9.15 -12.34
CA GLY A 84 8.68 -9.76 -12.89
C GLY A 84 8.49 -10.53 -14.21
N ASP A 85 7.25 -10.69 -14.68
CA ASP A 85 7.00 -11.28 -16.01
C ASP A 85 7.42 -10.31 -17.13
N ASP A 86 7.69 -10.83 -18.32
CA ASP A 86 8.04 -10.02 -19.49
C ASP A 86 6.81 -9.25 -20.00
N PHE A 87 6.91 -7.92 -20.06
CA PHE A 87 5.79 -7.03 -20.39
C PHE A 87 5.16 -7.34 -21.76
N ALA A 88 5.99 -7.48 -22.80
CA ALA A 88 5.50 -7.70 -24.16
C ALA A 88 4.79 -9.06 -24.28
N THR A 89 5.42 -10.11 -23.75
CA THR A 89 4.86 -11.46 -23.71
C THR A 89 3.54 -11.48 -22.93
N THR A 90 3.48 -10.85 -21.76
CA THR A 90 2.25 -10.78 -20.97
C THR A 90 1.15 -10.04 -21.75
N LEU A 91 1.45 -8.90 -22.36
CA LEU A 91 0.47 -8.15 -23.15
C LEU A 91 -0.05 -8.96 -24.36
N GLU A 92 0.79 -9.75 -25.02
CA GLU A 92 0.38 -10.64 -26.13
C GLU A 92 -0.54 -11.78 -25.68
N THR A 93 -0.47 -12.19 -24.41
CA THR A 93 -1.34 -13.25 -23.86
C THR A 93 -2.68 -12.73 -23.35
N LEU A 94 -2.80 -11.42 -23.11
CA LEU A 94 -4.02 -10.81 -22.60
C LEU A 94 -5.07 -10.64 -23.72
N PRO A 95 -6.37 -10.61 -23.39
CA PRO A 95 -7.42 -10.38 -24.37
C PRO A 95 -7.26 -9.06 -25.12
N GLY A 96 -7.79 -9.00 -26.34
CA GLY A 96 -7.68 -7.83 -27.23
C GLY A 96 -8.39 -6.56 -26.74
N THR A 97 -9.02 -6.58 -25.56
CA THR A 97 -9.56 -5.41 -24.85
C THR A 97 -8.46 -4.60 -24.16
N TRP A 98 -7.31 -5.22 -23.87
CA TRP A 98 -6.13 -4.53 -23.34
C TRP A 98 -5.47 -3.64 -24.39
N ARG A 99 -4.94 -2.51 -23.94
CA ARG A 99 -4.31 -1.50 -24.78
C ARG A 99 -2.96 -1.11 -24.19
N SER A 100 -1.92 -1.10 -25.02
CA SER A 100 -0.70 -0.36 -24.68
C SER A 100 -1.04 1.13 -24.67
N VAL A 101 -0.70 1.78 -23.55
CA VAL A 101 -0.79 3.24 -23.37
C VAL A 101 0.49 3.87 -23.92
N ASP A 102 1.63 3.26 -23.60
CA ASP A 102 2.96 3.59 -24.08
C ASP A 102 3.82 2.32 -24.15
N GLU A 103 5.14 2.49 -24.34
CA GLU A 103 6.08 1.37 -24.49
C GLU A 103 6.32 0.55 -23.21
N CYS A 104 5.93 1.09 -22.05
CA CYS A 104 6.12 0.47 -20.74
C CYS A 104 4.80 0.24 -19.99
N THR A 105 3.68 0.82 -20.44
CA THR A 105 2.40 0.77 -19.73
C THR A 105 1.31 0.18 -20.60
N ALA A 106 0.52 -0.72 -20.02
CA ALA A 106 -0.71 -1.23 -20.62
C ALA A 106 -1.88 -1.04 -19.66
N SER A 107 -3.07 -0.86 -20.22
CA SER A 107 -4.30 -0.66 -19.47
C SER A 107 -5.46 -1.47 -20.04
N TRP A 108 -6.33 -1.90 -19.13
CA TRP A 108 -7.68 -2.32 -19.39
C TRP A 108 -8.64 -1.29 -18.79
N HIS A 109 -9.61 -0.89 -19.59
CA HIS A 109 -10.71 -0.01 -19.17
C HIS A 109 -12.03 -0.71 -19.47
N GLY A 110 -12.89 -0.85 -18.46
CA GLY A 110 -14.19 -1.48 -18.60
C GLY A 110 -15.35 -0.56 -18.22
N ASP A 111 -16.57 -0.97 -18.57
CA ASP A 111 -17.79 -0.24 -18.22
C ASP A 111 -18.13 -0.29 -16.71
N ALA A 112 -17.37 -1.08 -15.95
CA ALA A 112 -17.59 -1.34 -14.53
C ALA A 112 -17.12 -0.20 -13.60
N GLY A 113 -16.48 0.86 -14.13
CA GLY A 113 -16.05 2.02 -13.36
C GLY A 113 -14.72 1.84 -12.63
N PHE A 114 -13.89 0.90 -13.08
CA PHE A 114 -12.51 0.73 -12.64
C PHE A 114 -11.60 0.42 -13.83
N ASP A 115 -10.32 0.63 -13.58
CA ASP A 115 -9.20 0.41 -14.48
C ASP A 115 -8.26 -0.64 -13.90
N VAL A 116 -7.58 -1.37 -14.78
CA VAL A 116 -6.41 -2.17 -14.42
C VAL A 116 -5.25 -1.74 -15.29
N THR A 117 -4.14 -1.35 -14.68
CA THR A 117 -2.91 -0.98 -15.38
C THR A 117 -1.78 -1.88 -14.93
N PHE A 118 -0.81 -2.12 -15.82
CA PHE A 118 0.49 -2.64 -15.42
C PHE A 118 1.60 -1.94 -16.18
N ALA A 119 2.70 -1.72 -15.46
CA ALA A 119 3.85 -1.00 -15.96
C ALA A 119 5.13 -1.83 -15.84
N ALA A 120 6.02 -1.68 -16.81
CA ALA A 120 7.31 -2.35 -16.88
C ALA A 120 8.44 -1.50 -16.26
N ALA A 121 9.46 -2.18 -15.76
CA ALA A 121 10.80 -1.67 -15.54
C ALA A 121 11.82 -2.60 -16.22
N ALA A 122 13.13 -2.37 -16.03
CA ALA A 122 14.17 -3.18 -16.66
C ALA A 122 14.08 -4.68 -16.34
N SER A 123 13.51 -5.05 -15.20
CA SER A 123 13.37 -6.44 -14.75
C SER A 123 12.07 -7.13 -15.21
N GLY A 124 11.23 -6.47 -16.00
CA GLY A 124 9.88 -6.94 -16.37
C GLY A 124 8.80 -6.07 -15.74
N ILE A 125 7.58 -6.61 -15.63
CA ILE A 125 6.46 -5.92 -14.98
C ILE A 125 6.84 -5.55 -13.55
N ALA A 126 6.81 -4.28 -13.23
CA ALA A 126 7.22 -3.73 -11.94
C ALA A 126 6.04 -3.22 -11.12
N GLU A 127 4.93 -2.91 -11.76
CA GLU A 127 3.74 -2.41 -11.07
C GLU A 127 2.48 -2.97 -11.72
N ILE A 128 1.48 -3.28 -10.90
CA ILE A 128 0.12 -3.61 -11.31
C ILE A 128 -0.81 -2.82 -10.39
N GLU A 129 -1.68 -2.01 -10.97
CA GLU A 129 -2.63 -1.19 -10.24
C GLU A 129 -4.06 -1.53 -10.68
N VAL A 130 -4.95 -1.60 -9.70
CA VAL A 130 -6.40 -1.61 -9.88
C VAL A 130 -6.94 -0.35 -9.22
N SER A 131 -7.55 0.54 -10.00
CA SER A 131 -8.04 1.82 -9.47
C SER A 131 -9.44 2.15 -9.98
N GLY A 132 -10.22 2.84 -9.16
CA GLY A 132 -11.60 3.18 -9.50
C GLY A 132 -12.48 3.39 -8.27
N GLU A 133 -13.62 4.03 -8.50
CA GLU A 133 -14.62 4.28 -7.46
C GLU A 133 -15.87 3.44 -7.73
N ILE A 134 -15.92 2.26 -7.11
CA ILE A 134 -17.04 1.33 -7.24
C ILE A 134 -17.79 1.13 -5.91
N GLY A 135 -19.01 0.62 -6.01
CA GLY A 135 -19.91 0.49 -4.85
C GLY A 135 -19.59 -0.68 -3.92
N ALA A 136 -19.06 -1.79 -4.46
CA ALA A 136 -18.79 -3.00 -3.69
C ALA A 136 -17.55 -3.77 -4.22
N PRO A 137 -16.75 -4.40 -3.34
CA PRO A 137 -15.58 -5.20 -3.72
C PRO A 137 -15.86 -6.34 -4.70
N SER A 138 -17.10 -6.81 -4.76
CA SER A 138 -17.50 -7.88 -5.67
C SER A 138 -17.49 -7.48 -7.15
N GLN A 139 -17.33 -6.19 -7.48
CA GLN A 139 -17.41 -5.65 -8.84
C GLN A 139 -16.04 -5.36 -9.46
N ALA A 140 -14.95 -5.75 -8.80
CA ALA A 140 -13.56 -5.56 -9.22
C ALA A 140 -12.70 -6.72 -8.69
N PRO A 141 -11.42 -6.81 -9.12
CA PRO A 141 -10.48 -7.74 -8.52
C PRO A 141 -10.45 -7.63 -6.99
N ARG A 142 -10.34 -8.78 -6.32
CA ARG A 142 -10.31 -8.84 -4.85
C ARG A 142 -9.36 -9.90 -4.31
N THR A 143 -8.91 -9.71 -3.07
CA THR A 143 -8.11 -10.73 -2.36
C THR A 143 -8.96 -11.97 -2.05
N PRO A 144 -8.35 -13.13 -1.75
CA PRO A 144 -9.09 -14.32 -1.33
C PRO A 144 -10.06 -14.10 -0.16
N GLU A 145 -9.76 -13.13 0.71
CA GLU A 145 -10.56 -12.72 1.87
C GLU A 145 -11.72 -11.78 1.50
N GLY A 146 -11.84 -11.37 0.24
CA GLY A 146 -12.92 -10.53 -0.27
C GLY A 146 -12.64 -9.02 -0.21
N LEU A 147 -11.41 -8.59 0.11
CA LEU A 147 -11.03 -7.18 0.10
C LEU A 147 -10.74 -6.69 -1.33
N GLY A 148 -11.26 -5.52 -1.70
CA GLY A 148 -11.10 -4.96 -3.03
C GLY A 148 -11.48 -3.48 -3.07
N LEU A 149 -11.64 -2.92 -4.26
CA LEU A 149 -12.15 -1.55 -4.40
C LEU A 149 -13.52 -1.41 -3.71
N GLY A 150 -13.75 -0.30 -3.01
CA GLY A 150 -14.95 -0.07 -2.22
C GLY A 150 -14.93 -0.66 -0.81
N SER A 151 -13.96 -1.51 -0.45
CA SER A 151 -13.72 -1.93 0.94
C SER A 151 -13.40 -0.72 1.83
N THR A 152 -13.66 -0.83 3.12
CA THR A 152 -13.38 0.21 4.11
C THR A 152 -12.02 0.00 4.77
N ARG A 153 -11.44 1.07 5.31
CA ARG A 153 -10.22 1.00 6.14
C ARG A 153 -10.35 -0.02 7.29
N ASP A 154 -11.51 -0.08 7.93
CA ASP A 154 -11.75 -1.00 9.05
C ASP A 154 -11.80 -2.46 8.60
N GLU A 155 -12.35 -2.74 7.42
CA GLU A 155 -12.32 -4.08 6.81
C GLU A 155 -10.89 -4.50 6.49
N VAL A 156 -10.09 -3.62 5.87
CA VAL A 156 -8.67 -3.90 5.59
C VAL A 156 -7.91 -4.21 6.88
N ARG A 157 -8.10 -3.41 7.94
CA ARG A 157 -7.45 -3.63 9.24
C ARG A 157 -7.99 -4.83 10.01
N ALA A 158 -9.23 -5.25 9.77
CA ALA A 158 -9.77 -6.46 10.37
C ALA A 158 -9.07 -7.72 9.82
N VAL A 159 -8.73 -7.72 8.53
CA VAL A 159 -7.98 -8.82 7.87
C VAL A 159 -6.48 -8.70 8.09
N TYR A 160 -5.96 -7.47 8.03
CA TYR A 160 -4.55 -7.16 8.19
C TYR A 160 -4.33 -6.21 9.38
N PRO A 161 -4.41 -6.72 10.63
CA PRO A 161 -4.24 -5.88 11.81
C PRO A 161 -2.86 -5.21 11.93
N ALA A 162 -1.86 -5.78 11.26
CA ALA A 162 -0.50 -5.27 11.23
C ALA A 162 -0.23 -4.34 10.04
N ALA A 163 -1.24 -3.99 9.23
CA ALA A 163 -1.03 -3.11 8.09
C ALA A 163 -0.50 -1.74 8.53
N GLU A 164 0.63 -1.33 7.97
CA GLU A 164 1.21 -0.02 8.21
C GLU A 164 0.43 1.04 7.45
N GLU A 165 0.28 2.22 8.04
CA GLU A 165 -0.41 3.34 7.40
C GLU A 165 0.55 4.47 7.09
N THR A 166 0.53 4.91 5.84
CA THR A 166 1.36 5.98 5.30
C THR A 166 0.49 7.02 4.61
N ALA A 167 1.04 8.22 4.39
CA ALA A 167 0.39 9.20 3.54
C ALA A 167 0.53 8.75 2.08
N ALA A 168 -0.58 8.72 1.34
CA ALA A 168 -0.54 8.42 -0.09
C ALA A 168 0.09 9.60 -0.86
N PRO A 169 0.60 9.38 -2.08
CA PRO A 169 1.03 10.44 -2.98
C PRO A 169 -0.09 11.45 -3.31
N THR A 170 -1.34 10.99 -3.31
CA THR A 170 -2.53 11.81 -3.52
C THR A 170 -2.92 12.53 -2.24
N ALA A 171 -3.05 13.87 -2.31
CA ALA A 171 -3.37 14.69 -1.15
C ALA A 171 -4.69 14.27 -0.49
N GLY A 172 -4.64 13.95 0.80
CA GLY A 172 -5.81 13.53 1.59
C GLY A 172 -6.05 12.02 1.63
N ALA A 173 -5.46 11.26 0.70
CA ALA A 173 -5.50 9.81 0.72
C ALA A 173 -4.44 9.22 1.66
N ILE A 174 -4.71 8.01 2.14
CA ILE A 174 -3.77 7.20 2.92
C ILE A 174 -3.54 5.87 2.23
N GLU A 175 -2.37 5.29 2.40
CA GLU A 175 -2.08 3.93 1.97
C GLU A 175 -1.97 3.01 3.18
N LEU A 176 -2.54 1.82 3.05
CA LEU A 176 -2.38 0.72 3.99
C LEU A 176 -1.52 -0.35 3.35
N HIS A 177 -0.42 -0.74 4.01
CA HIS A 177 0.54 -1.73 3.53
C HIS A 177 0.44 -2.99 4.41
N PRO A 178 -0.28 -4.04 3.97
CA PRO A 178 -0.35 -5.30 4.71
C PRO A 178 1.00 -6.00 4.79
N ASP A 179 1.37 -6.46 5.99
CA ASP A 179 2.54 -7.31 6.15
C ASP A 179 2.25 -8.76 5.71
N GLY A 180 3.25 -9.43 5.15
CA GLY A 180 3.22 -10.86 4.83
C GLY A 180 2.30 -11.30 3.69
N MET A 181 1.66 -10.37 2.99
CA MET A 181 0.76 -10.68 1.86
C MET A 181 1.44 -10.66 0.50
N ALA A 182 2.56 -9.95 0.38
CA ALA A 182 3.28 -9.81 -0.88
C ALA A 182 4.46 -10.78 -0.99
N ALA A 183 4.85 -11.11 -2.22
CA ALA A 183 6.04 -11.92 -2.50
C ALA A 183 7.30 -11.16 -2.07
N PRO A 184 8.43 -11.85 -1.81
CA PRO A 184 9.67 -11.16 -1.46
C PRO A 184 10.07 -10.13 -2.53
N GLY A 185 10.30 -8.88 -2.11
CA GLY A 185 10.62 -7.78 -3.04
C GLY A 185 9.41 -7.17 -3.74
N VAL A 186 8.20 -7.48 -3.29
CA VAL A 186 6.94 -6.88 -3.75
C VAL A 186 6.24 -6.25 -2.55
N THR A 187 5.63 -5.10 -2.77
CA THR A 187 4.77 -4.40 -1.82
C THR A 187 3.34 -4.42 -2.33
N LEU A 188 2.38 -4.69 -1.43
CA LEU A 188 0.94 -4.49 -1.67
C LEU A 188 0.50 -3.26 -0.88
N SER A 189 -0.23 -2.33 -1.53
CA SER A 189 -0.87 -1.22 -0.84
C SER A 189 -2.36 -1.09 -1.21
N PHE A 190 -3.16 -0.63 -0.25
CA PHE A 190 -4.55 -0.21 -0.45
C PHE A 190 -4.66 1.30 -0.23
N THR A 191 -5.03 2.03 -1.28
CA THR A 191 -5.25 3.48 -1.22
C THR A 191 -6.67 3.77 -0.75
N ILE A 192 -6.81 4.41 0.41
CA ILE A 192 -8.09 4.88 0.94
C ILE A 192 -8.31 6.32 0.50
N GLY A 193 -9.36 6.56 -0.30
CA GLY A 193 -9.76 7.89 -0.74
C GLY A 193 -10.55 8.67 0.32
N ASP A 194 -10.96 9.88 -0.02
CA ASP A 194 -11.73 10.78 0.86
C ASP A 194 -13.06 10.20 1.34
N SER A 195 -13.61 9.23 0.59
CA SER A 195 -14.82 8.49 0.95
C SER A 195 -14.62 7.50 2.11
N GLY A 196 -13.38 7.31 2.58
CA GLY A 196 -13.02 6.30 3.58
C GLY A 196 -13.00 4.86 3.02
N ARG A 197 -13.05 4.73 1.69
CA ARG A 197 -13.04 3.45 0.97
C ARG A 197 -11.78 3.29 0.14
N VAL A 198 -11.43 2.04 -0.14
CA VAL A 198 -10.37 1.66 -1.07
C VAL A 198 -10.76 2.13 -2.46
N VAL A 199 -9.92 2.95 -3.07
CA VAL A 199 -10.06 3.47 -4.44
C VAL A 199 -8.90 3.07 -5.35
N GLY A 200 -7.86 2.47 -4.76
CA GLY A 200 -6.70 1.95 -5.48
C GLY A 200 -6.09 0.77 -4.74
N ILE A 201 -5.56 -0.19 -5.49
CA ILE A 201 -4.80 -1.33 -5.00
C ILE A 201 -3.58 -1.47 -5.88
N VAL A 202 -2.39 -1.46 -5.29
CA VAL A 202 -1.13 -1.50 -6.03
C VAL A 202 -0.31 -2.70 -5.57
N LEU A 203 0.16 -3.49 -6.53
CA LEU A 203 1.30 -4.39 -6.36
C LEU A 203 2.50 -3.78 -7.06
N ALA A 204 3.55 -3.48 -6.31
CA ALA A 204 4.77 -2.86 -6.85
C ALA A 204 6.00 -3.65 -6.44
N SER A 205 6.95 -3.84 -7.36
CA SER A 205 8.27 -4.39 -7.06
C SER A 205 9.16 -3.34 -6.41
N ASP A 206 10.05 -3.77 -5.52
CA ASP A 206 11.12 -2.93 -4.97
C ASP A 206 12.27 -2.69 -5.99
N ALA A 207 12.10 -3.14 -7.24
CA ALA A 207 13.10 -2.97 -8.28
C ALA A 207 13.16 -1.50 -8.75
N GLU A 208 14.37 -0.97 -8.86
CA GLU A 208 14.60 0.40 -9.31
C GLU A 208 14.03 0.60 -10.72
N ALA A 209 13.29 1.70 -10.92
CA ALA A 209 12.82 2.11 -12.23
C ALA A 209 14.02 2.28 -13.18
N SER A 210 13.93 1.69 -14.38
CA SER A 210 14.94 1.88 -15.41
C SER A 210 14.73 3.20 -16.15
N GLU A 211 15.78 3.89 -16.59
CA GLU A 211 15.66 5.13 -17.41
C GLU A 211 14.76 4.97 -18.66
N ALA A 212 14.62 3.74 -19.17
CA ALA A 212 13.76 3.45 -20.32
C ALA A 212 12.25 3.45 -19.99
N CYS A 213 11.88 3.26 -18.72
CA CYS A 213 10.51 3.17 -18.24
C CYS A 213 10.32 3.96 -16.93
N ALA A 214 11.16 4.97 -16.69
CA ALA A 214 11.01 5.86 -15.55
C ALA A 214 9.91 6.90 -15.89
N PRO A 215 8.95 7.15 -14.98
CA PRO A 215 7.91 8.16 -15.21
C PRO A 215 8.48 9.58 -15.34
#